data_AF-A0A1W9HY50-F1
#
_entry.id   AF-A0A1W9HY50-F1
#
_cell.length_a   1.000
_cell.length_b   1.000
_cell.length_c   1.000
_cell.angle_alpha   90.00
_cell.angle_beta   90.00
_cell.angle_gamma   90.00
#
_symmetry.space_group_name_H-M   'P 1'
#
loop_
_entity.id
_entity.type
_entity.pdbx_description
1 polymer ?
#
loop_
_entity_poly.entity_id
_entity_poly.type
_entity_poly.pdbx_seq_one_letter_code
_entity_poly.pdbx_strand_id
1 'polypeptide(L)'
;MSTAVATKKCPRCGTDSRELVRIDAGMRIALAEGGMAKEIPGEACTNCIGEFSKLVSQGARLRAQRKAREANQVALWRNRINVLKQGRTFLAQRLFVEAAIEFEKYIRIIEIVSELKPGELKPEHLKKNAKSNELDVFISTLWDLIKIYDMNASYQPKLKEKVEMIVEFSKQAPSFPRLARKMVAYSKKAKNKEVFNDLLTRCNAPKSKCFIATSTYGDPLHPQVLLLTRFRDETLENNVAGRIFIWIYYKVSPLIADFLDKNPHLKTTSRNLLDRIAKKVQILLEKKP
;
A
#
# COMPACT_ATOMS: atom_id res chain seq x y z
N MET A 1 65.54 -26.62 43.45
CA MET A 1 64.31 -27.45 43.43
C MET A 1 63.33 -26.79 42.49
N SER A 2 63.11 -27.36 41.31
CA SER A 2 62.17 -26.82 40.32
C SER A 2 60.75 -27.22 40.74
N THR A 3 59.98 -26.28 41.29
CA THR A 3 58.57 -26.52 41.62
C THR A 3 57.80 -26.67 40.32
N ALA A 4 57.47 -27.92 39.94
CA ALA A 4 56.57 -28.19 38.84
C ALA A 4 55.19 -27.58 39.16
N VAL A 5 54.84 -26.51 38.45
CA VAL A 5 53.53 -25.86 38.59
C VAL A 5 52.48 -26.83 38.07
N ALA A 6 51.63 -27.34 38.95
CA ALA A 6 50.54 -28.24 38.58
C ALA A 6 49.61 -27.55 37.57
N THR A 7 49.50 -28.10 36.37
CA THR A 7 48.59 -27.63 35.32
C THR A 7 47.28 -28.40 35.37
N LYS A 8 46.18 -27.73 34.99
CA LYS A 8 44.84 -28.33 34.86
C LYS A 8 44.40 -28.29 33.40
N LYS A 9 43.67 -29.30 32.94
CA LYS A 9 43.08 -29.29 31.59
C LYS A 9 41.86 -28.38 31.54
N CYS A 10 41.79 -27.52 30.53
CA CYS A 10 40.62 -26.67 30.27
C CYS A 10 39.44 -27.55 29.82
N PRO A 11 38.27 -27.48 30.48
CA PRO A 11 37.10 -28.30 30.12
C PRO A 11 36.47 -27.91 28.78
N ARG A 12 36.85 -26.76 28.20
CA ARG A 12 36.39 -26.32 26.88
C ARG A 12 37.29 -26.78 25.74
N CYS A 13 38.59 -26.48 25.81
CA CYS A 13 39.53 -26.71 24.70
C CYS A 13 40.51 -27.88 24.94
N GLY A 14 40.49 -28.50 26.12
CA GLY A 14 41.35 -29.63 26.48
C GLY A 14 42.81 -29.28 26.76
N THR A 15 43.24 -28.05 26.53
CA THR A 15 44.63 -27.59 26.72
C THR A 15 44.99 -27.45 28.19
N ASP A 16 46.23 -27.78 28.55
CA ASP A 16 46.77 -27.55 29.89
C ASP A 16 46.92 -26.05 30.17
N SER A 17 46.43 -25.62 31.33
CA SER A 17 46.52 -24.25 31.79
C SER A 17 46.96 -24.22 33.25
N ARG A 18 47.70 -23.16 33.62
CA ARG A 18 48.12 -22.93 35.01
C ARG A 18 46.96 -22.43 35.87
N GLU A 19 45.95 -21.82 35.24
CA GLU A 19 44.82 -21.20 35.93
C GLU A 19 43.54 -21.36 35.11
N LEU A 20 42.49 -21.84 35.78
CA LEU A 20 41.13 -21.85 35.24
C LEU A 20 40.36 -20.74 35.93
N VAL A 21 39.64 -19.96 35.13
CA VAL A 21 38.87 -18.82 35.59
C VAL A 21 37.39 -19.16 35.48
N ARG A 22 36.62 -18.76 36.49
CA ARG A 22 35.18 -19.00 36.54
C ARG A 22 34.45 -18.19 35.48
N ILE A 23 33.54 -18.83 34.77
CA ILE A 23 32.64 -18.19 33.83
C ILE A 23 31.41 -17.74 34.62
N ASP A 24 31.15 -16.43 34.63
CA ASP A 24 30.03 -15.88 35.39
C ASP A 24 28.68 -16.33 34.83
N ALA A 25 27.65 -16.35 35.68
CA ALA A 25 26.32 -16.81 35.29
C ALA A 25 25.73 -16.01 34.13
N GLY A 26 26.01 -14.70 34.04
CA GLY A 26 25.54 -13.82 32.96
C GLY A 26 26.19 -14.18 31.62
N MET A 27 27.52 -14.41 31.61
CA MET A 27 28.23 -14.88 30.42
C MET A 27 27.73 -16.25 29.96
N ARG A 28 27.47 -17.19 30.88
CA ARG A 28 26.91 -18.51 30.51
C ARG A 28 25.51 -18.38 29.89
N ILE A 29 24.64 -17.55 30.46
CA ILE A 29 23.30 -17.30 29.89
C ILE A 29 23.44 -16.68 28.49
N ALA A 30 24.28 -15.65 28.35
CA ALA A 30 24.45 -14.94 27.08
C ALA A 30 25.05 -15.82 25.97
N LEU A 31 25.94 -16.76 26.33
CA LEU A 31 26.50 -17.76 25.41
C LEU A 31 25.46 -18.84 25.05
N ALA A 32 24.68 -19.32 26.01
CA ALA A 32 23.59 -20.29 25.77
C ALA A 32 22.50 -19.71 24.87
N GLU A 33 22.07 -18.46 25.10
CA GLU A 33 21.17 -17.71 24.21
C GLU A 33 21.78 -17.44 22.83
N GLY A 34 23.11 -17.41 22.74
CA GLY A 34 23.88 -17.28 21.51
C GLY A 34 23.98 -18.57 20.67
N GLY A 35 23.36 -19.66 21.11
CA GLY A 35 23.35 -20.94 20.39
C GLY A 35 24.60 -21.81 20.63
N MET A 36 25.44 -21.48 21.61
CA MET A 36 26.49 -22.39 22.08
C MET A 36 25.84 -23.54 22.89
N ALA A 37 26.46 -24.73 22.84
CA ALA A 37 25.96 -25.99 23.38
C ALA A 37 25.26 -25.86 24.76
N LYS A 38 24.27 -26.75 24.99
CA LYS A 38 23.39 -26.76 26.19
C LYS A 38 24.13 -26.76 27.53
N GLU A 39 25.39 -27.20 27.57
CA GLU A 39 26.21 -27.23 28.77
C GLU A 39 27.50 -26.44 28.56
N ILE A 40 27.50 -25.21 29.07
CA ILE A 40 28.69 -24.37 29.12
C ILE A 40 29.41 -24.66 30.44
N PRO A 41 30.71 -25.03 30.43
CA PRO A 41 31.45 -25.36 31.63
C PRO A 41 31.44 -24.18 32.63
N GLY A 42 31.60 -24.47 33.92
CA GLY A 42 31.64 -23.44 34.96
C GLY A 42 32.94 -22.63 34.97
N GLU A 43 34.01 -23.15 34.37
CA GLU A 43 35.34 -22.56 34.34
C GLU A 43 36.01 -22.84 32.98
N ALA A 44 36.94 -21.99 32.57
CA ALA A 44 37.79 -22.22 31.38
C ALA A 44 39.13 -21.49 31.51
N CYS A 45 40.08 -21.81 30.63
CA CYS A 45 41.34 -21.06 30.58
C CYS A 45 41.13 -19.61 30.07
N THR A 46 42.08 -18.74 30.35
CA THR A 46 42.03 -17.29 30.02
C THR A 46 41.77 -17.02 28.53
N ASN A 47 42.39 -17.79 27.64
CA ASN A 47 42.16 -17.67 26.19
C ASN A 47 40.71 -17.97 25.81
N CYS A 48 40.15 -19.05 26.36
CA CYS A 48 38.76 -19.43 26.13
C CYS A 48 37.77 -18.41 26.68
N ILE A 49 38.09 -17.75 27.80
CA ILE A 49 37.27 -16.65 28.33
C ILE A 49 37.35 -15.41 27.44
N GLY A 50 38.54 -15.07 26.93
CA GLY A 50 38.70 -13.97 25.98
C GLY A 50 37.84 -14.17 24.71
N GLU A 51 37.77 -15.39 24.19
CA GLU A 51 36.87 -15.73 23.08
C GLU A 51 35.39 -15.65 23.47
N PHE A 52 35.01 -16.19 24.64
CA PHE A 52 33.64 -16.08 25.13
C PHE A 52 33.20 -14.62 25.28
N SER A 53 34.05 -13.74 25.81
CA SER A 53 33.79 -12.31 25.93
C SER A 53 33.56 -11.64 24.56
N LYS A 54 34.36 -11.99 23.55
CA LYS A 54 34.16 -11.52 22.16
C LYS A 54 32.83 -12.00 21.57
N LEU A 55 32.48 -13.27 21.77
CA LEU A 55 31.23 -13.84 21.29
C LEU A 55 30.01 -13.20 21.97
N VAL A 56 30.05 -13.03 23.29
CA VAL A 56 28.97 -12.39 24.06
C VAL A 56 28.79 -10.94 23.64
N SER A 57 29.87 -10.18 23.49
CA SER A 57 29.77 -8.77 23.05
C SER A 57 29.24 -8.66 21.61
N GLN A 58 29.65 -9.54 20.69
CA GLN A 58 29.10 -9.59 19.34
C GLN A 58 27.61 -9.97 19.34
N GLY A 59 27.21 -10.99 20.11
CA GLY A 59 25.81 -11.41 20.24
C GLY A 59 24.92 -10.33 20.86
N ALA A 60 25.41 -9.65 21.91
CA ALA A 60 24.72 -8.52 22.52
C ALA A 60 24.48 -7.38 21.52
N ARG A 61 25.49 -7.05 20.70
CA ARG A 61 25.38 -6.05 19.63
C ARG A 61 24.32 -6.43 18.59
N LEU A 62 24.30 -7.68 18.13
CA LEU A 62 23.31 -8.16 17.16
C LEU A 62 21.88 -8.11 17.73
N ARG A 63 21.68 -8.51 18.99
CA ARG A 63 20.39 -8.41 19.67
C ARG A 63 19.93 -6.96 19.84
N ALA A 64 20.85 -6.07 20.24
CA ALA A 64 20.55 -4.64 20.35
C ALA A 64 20.16 -4.03 18.99
N GLN A 65 20.87 -4.39 17.91
CA GLN A 65 20.53 -3.95 16.55
C GLN A 65 19.16 -4.48 16.10
N ARG A 66 18.84 -5.75 16.39
CA ARG A 66 17.52 -6.34 16.07
C ARG A 66 16.41 -5.62 16.82
N LYS A 67 16.56 -5.44 18.12
CA LYS A 67 15.60 -4.71 18.97
C LYS A 67 15.42 -3.27 18.52
N ALA A 68 16.52 -2.59 18.15
CA ALA A 68 16.47 -1.23 17.61
C ALA A 68 15.74 -1.19 16.25
N ARG A 69 15.98 -2.17 15.37
CA ARG A 69 15.28 -2.30 14.09
C ARG A 69 13.78 -2.53 14.27
N GLU A 70 13.41 -3.48 15.13
CA GLU A 70 12.01 -3.78 15.47
C GLU A 70 11.31 -2.55 16.09
N ALA A 71 11.96 -1.89 17.05
CA ALA A 71 11.45 -0.66 17.66
C ALA A 71 11.25 0.47 16.63
N ASN A 72 12.20 0.62 15.69
CA ASN A 72 12.10 1.59 14.60
C ASN A 72 10.94 1.27 13.65
N GLN A 73 10.78 0.01 13.23
CA GLN A 73 9.64 -0.41 12.40
C GLN A 73 8.30 -0.10 13.07
N VAL A 74 8.18 -0.39 14.37
CA VAL A 74 6.97 -0.07 15.16
C VAL A 74 6.72 1.44 15.22
N ALA A 75 7.76 2.25 15.42
CA ALA A 75 7.65 3.70 15.45
C ALA A 75 7.21 4.28 14.08
N LEU A 76 7.84 3.82 12.99
CA LEU A 76 7.48 4.21 11.63
C LEU A 76 6.03 3.83 11.30
N TRP A 77 5.62 2.60 11.63
CA TRP A 77 4.26 2.14 11.41
C TRP A 77 3.22 3.01 12.13
N ARG A 78 3.50 3.41 13.38
CA ARG A 78 2.62 4.31 14.14
C ARG A 78 2.54 5.71 13.50
N ASN A 79 3.64 6.19 12.93
CA ASN A 79 3.71 7.54 12.35
C ASN A 79 3.20 7.65 10.90
N ARG A 80 3.03 6.52 10.18
CA ARG A 80 2.69 6.51 8.74
C ARG A 80 1.45 7.34 8.37
N ILE A 81 0.45 7.38 9.24
CA ILE A 81 -0.79 8.14 9.00
C ILE A 81 -0.55 9.64 9.13
N ASN A 82 0.35 10.07 10.02
CA ASN A 82 0.70 11.48 10.16
C ASN A 82 1.46 11.99 8.93
N VAL A 83 2.36 11.16 8.38
CA VAL A 83 3.04 11.42 7.09
C VAL A 83 2.00 11.67 5.98
N LEU A 84 0.99 10.80 5.86
CA LEU A 84 -0.08 11.00 4.88
C LEU A 84 -0.92 12.26 5.12
N LYS A 85 -1.25 12.56 6.38
CA LYS A 85 -1.97 13.78 6.74
C LYS A 85 -1.17 15.01 6.32
N GLN A 86 0.13 15.03 6.62
CA GLN A 86 1.03 16.11 6.25
C GLN A 86 1.13 16.28 4.73
N GLY A 87 1.30 15.19 3.96
CA GLY A 87 1.30 15.23 2.51
C GLY A 87 0.00 15.82 1.92
N ARG A 88 -1.16 15.48 2.50
CA ARG A 88 -2.45 16.07 2.11
C ARG A 88 -2.58 17.55 2.47
N THR A 89 -2.00 17.98 3.60
CA THR A 89 -1.92 19.40 3.96
C THR A 89 -1.10 20.18 2.93
N PHE A 90 0.08 19.68 2.56
CA PHE A 90 0.91 20.29 1.51
C PHE A 90 0.18 20.33 0.16
N LEU A 91 -0.52 19.25 -0.20
CA LEU A 91 -1.30 19.21 -1.43
C LEU A 91 -2.42 20.27 -1.44
N ALA A 92 -3.10 20.48 -0.31
CA ALA A 92 -4.12 21.53 -0.17
C ALA A 92 -3.53 22.94 -0.30
N GLN A 93 -2.30 23.12 0.19
CA GLN A 93 -1.52 24.37 0.06
C GLN A 93 -0.85 24.54 -1.30
N ARG A 94 -1.02 23.58 -2.24
CA ARG A 94 -0.35 23.54 -3.56
C ARG A 94 1.18 23.42 -3.50
N LEU A 95 1.72 22.95 -2.38
CA LEU A 95 3.13 22.62 -2.19
C LEU A 95 3.39 21.19 -2.72
N PHE A 96 3.48 21.07 -4.04
CA PHE A 96 3.45 19.76 -4.72
C PHE A 96 4.71 18.92 -4.51
N VAL A 97 5.89 19.55 -4.38
CA VAL A 97 7.16 18.84 -4.20
C VAL A 97 7.20 18.22 -2.80
N GLU A 98 6.82 19.01 -1.79
CA GLU A 98 6.72 18.62 -0.39
C GLU A 98 5.65 17.54 -0.20
N ALA A 99 4.49 17.69 -0.85
CA ALA A 99 3.45 16.67 -0.85
C ALA A 99 3.95 15.34 -1.44
N ALA A 100 4.66 15.38 -2.58
CA ALA A 100 5.22 14.19 -3.20
C ALA A 100 6.27 13.50 -2.30
N ILE A 101 7.12 14.26 -1.60
CA ILE A 101 8.10 13.72 -0.65
C ILE A 101 7.39 12.95 0.48
N GLU A 102 6.35 13.52 1.09
CA GLU A 102 5.62 12.84 2.17
C GLU A 102 4.87 11.59 1.67
N PHE A 103 4.28 11.63 0.48
CA PHE A 103 3.63 10.44 -0.09
C PHE A 103 4.61 9.31 -0.44
N GLU A 104 5.77 9.64 -1.03
CA GLU A 104 6.85 8.65 -1.27
C GLU A 104 7.41 8.10 0.05
N LYS A 105 7.54 8.95 1.07
CA LYS A 105 7.95 8.53 2.42
C LYS A 105 6.95 7.55 3.04
N TYR A 106 5.65 7.74 2.83
CA TYR A 106 4.66 6.76 3.25
C TYR A 106 4.89 5.40 2.57
N ILE A 107 5.09 5.36 1.24
CA ILE A 107 5.40 4.11 0.51
C ILE A 107 6.66 3.48 1.10
N ARG A 108 7.69 4.28 1.36
CA ARG A 108 8.95 3.81 1.94
C ARG A 108 8.78 3.21 3.34
N ILE A 109 7.91 3.78 4.17
CA ILE A 109 7.56 3.22 5.48
C ILE A 109 6.94 1.84 5.33
N ILE A 110 6.01 1.67 4.39
CA ILE A 110 5.36 0.38 4.13
C ILE A 110 6.40 -0.68 3.72
N GLU A 111 7.34 -0.34 2.85
CA GLU A 111 8.42 -1.24 2.43
C GLU A 111 9.31 -1.65 3.60
N ILE A 112 9.75 -0.70 4.44
CA ILE A 112 10.62 -0.96 5.60
C ILE A 112 9.92 -1.85 6.63
N VAL A 113 8.65 -1.58 6.91
CA VAL A 113 7.85 -2.38 7.86
C VAL A 113 7.59 -3.79 7.31
N SER A 114 7.50 -3.93 5.99
CA SER A 114 7.36 -5.22 5.30
C SER A 114 8.69 -5.93 5.04
N GLU A 115 9.82 -5.36 5.47
CA GLU A 115 11.18 -5.88 5.27
C GLU A 115 11.59 -6.04 3.79
N LEU A 116 11.08 -5.15 2.93
CA LEU A 116 11.31 -5.17 1.49
C LEU A 116 12.35 -4.12 1.05
N LYS A 117 13.03 -4.39 -0.07
CA LYS A 117 13.83 -3.36 -0.74
C LYS A 117 12.92 -2.37 -1.49
N PRO A 118 13.42 -1.16 -1.82
CA PRO A 118 12.64 -0.21 -2.62
C PRO A 118 12.14 -0.85 -3.92
N GLY A 119 10.84 -0.74 -4.20
CA GLY A 119 10.22 -1.24 -5.43
C GLY A 119 9.82 -2.73 -5.42
N GLU A 120 10.10 -3.49 -4.35
CA GLU A 120 9.66 -4.89 -4.22
C GLU A 120 8.23 -5.04 -3.68
N LEU A 121 7.54 -3.91 -3.41
CA LEU A 121 6.22 -3.91 -2.81
C LEU A 121 5.15 -4.42 -3.78
N LYS A 122 4.54 -5.54 -3.41
CA LYS A 122 3.39 -6.18 -4.11
C LYS A 122 2.11 -6.18 -3.27
N PRO A 123 0.92 -6.39 -3.86
CA PRO A 123 -0.35 -6.38 -3.14
C PRO A 123 -0.42 -7.33 -1.93
N GLU A 124 0.23 -8.50 -2.03
CA GLU A 124 0.25 -9.54 -0.99
C GLU A 124 0.87 -9.07 0.34
N HIS A 125 1.77 -8.09 0.29
CA HIS A 125 2.45 -7.56 1.47
C HIS A 125 1.53 -6.63 2.30
N LEU A 126 0.48 -6.06 1.67
CA LEU A 126 -0.48 -5.21 2.35
C LEU A 126 -1.59 -6.05 2.99
N LYS A 127 -1.33 -6.54 4.21
CA LYS A 127 -2.26 -7.39 4.97
C LYS A 127 -3.64 -6.71 5.18
N LYS A 128 -4.71 -7.48 5.01
CA LYS A 128 -6.07 -7.13 5.47
C LYS A 128 -6.08 -7.03 7.01
N ASN A 129 -6.31 -5.84 7.55
CA ASN A 129 -6.60 -5.64 8.97
C ASN A 129 -8.06 -5.22 9.15
N ALA A 130 -8.71 -5.73 10.19
CA ALA A 130 -10.16 -5.63 10.46
C ALA A 130 -10.75 -4.22 10.58
N LYS A 131 -9.95 -3.14 10.50
CA LYS A 131 -10.39 -1.74 10.68
C LYS A 131 -10.02 -0.79 9.53
N SER A 132 -9.10 -1.18 8.64
CA SER A 132 -8.70 -0.37 7.48
C SER A 132 -7.97 -1.24 6.46
N ASN A 133 -8.43 -1.26 5.21
CA ASN A 133 -7.66 -1.82 4.12
C ASN A 133 -6.49 -0.88 3.85
N GLU A 134 -5.29 -1.18 4.37
CA GLU A 134 -4.08 -0.38 4.06
C GLU A 134 -3.87 -0.28 2.53
N LEU A 135 -4.34 -1.29 1.80
CA LEU A 135 -4.46 -1.30 0.35
C LEU A 135 -5.27 -0.12 -0.21
N ASP A 136 -6.40 0.24 0.40
CA ASP A 136 -7.23 1.40 -0.02
C ASP A 136 -6.50 2.73 0.23
N VAL A 137 -5.79 2.82 1.36
CA VAL A 137 -4.96 3.98 1.69
C VAL A 137 -3.83 4.11 0.66
N PHE A 138 -3.19 2.99 0.34
CA PHE A 138 -2.09 2.91 -0.62
C PHE A 138 -2.52 3.34 -2.04
N ILE A 139 -3.59 2.77 -2.59
CA ILE A 139 -4.07 3.17 -3.93
C ILE A 139 -4.52 4.63 -3.98
N SER A 140 -5.07 5.16 -2.88
CA SER A 140 -5.41 6.59 -2.79
C SER A 140 -4.16 7.46 -2.80
N THR A 141 -3.10 7.05 -2.10
CA THR A 141 -1.81 7.78 -2.08
C THR A 141 -1.13 7.74 -3.44
N LEU A 142 -1.12 6.59 -4.12
CA LEU A 142 -0.62 6.48 -5.49
C LEU A 142 -1.37 7.42 -6.43
N TRP A 143 -2.69 7.50 -6.29
CA TRP A 143 -3.50 8.43 -7.08
C TRP A 143 -3.17 9.89 -6.80
N ASP A 144 -2.87 10.25 -5.55
CA ASP A 144 -2.41 11.59 -5.20
C ASP A 144 -1.06 11.91 -5.87
N LEU A 145 -0.10 10.97 -5.85
CA LEU A 145 1.20 11.10 -6.53
C LEU A 145 1.07 11.22 -8.05
N ILE A 146 0.25 10.37 -8.68
CA ILE A 146 0.01 10.41 -10.14
C ILE A 146 -0.48 11.78 -10.58
N LYS A 147 -1.41 12.39 -9.84
CA LYS A 147 -1.88 13.75 -10.16
C LYS A 147 -0.76 14.78 -10.05
N ILE A 148 0.12 14.66 -9.05
CA ILE A 148 1.27 15.56 -8.90
C ILE A 148 2.24 15.38 -10.07
N TYR A 149 2.59 14.14 -10.41
CA TYR A 149 3.54 13.84 -11.49
C TYR A 149 3.01 14.15 -12.89
N ASP A 150 1.69 14.09 -13.11
CA ASP A 150 1.08 14.55 -14.36
C ASP A 150 1.27 16.06 -14.60
N MET A 151 1.58 16.86 -13.56
CA MET A 151 1.73 18.31 -13.71
C MET A 151 3.01 18.72 -14.43
N ASN A 152 4.08 17.91 -14.43
CA ASN A 152 5.38 18.26 -15.02
C ASN A 152 5.97 17.09 -15.83
N ALA A 153 6.42 17.38 -17.06
CA ALA A 153 7.06 16.40 -17.93
C ALA A 153 8.38 15.81 -17.39
N SER A 154 9.05 16.47 -16.45
CA SER A 154 10.25 15.90 -15.81
C SER A 154 9.95 14.65 -14.95
N TYR A 155 8.70 14.47 -14.51
CA TYR A 155 8.28 13.34 -13.67
C TYR A 155 7.76 12.14 -14.44
N GLN A 156 7.90 12.09 -15.77
CA GLN A 156 7.40 10.97 -16.60
C GLN A 156 7.84 9.58 -16.14
N PRO A 157 9.12 9.34 -15.76
CA PRO A 157 9.52 8.02 -15.27
C PRO A 157 8.77 7.62 -14.00
N LYS A 158 8.64 8.56 -13.04
CA LYS A 158 7.92 8.34 -11.79
C LYS A 158 6.42 8.18 -12.01
N LEU A 159 5.83 8.94 -12.94
CA LEU A 159 4.43 8.80 -13.32
C LEU A 159 4.15 7.39 -13.82
N LYS A 160 4.96 6.87 -14.76
CA LYS A 160 4.82 5.52 -15.28
C LYS A 160 4.96 4.47 -14.18
N GLU A 161 5.97 4.61 -13.32
CA GLU A 161 6.15 3.72 -12.16
C GLU A 161 4.89 3.66 -11.28
N LYS A 162 4.32 4.82 -10.88
CA LYS A 162 3.13 4.83 -10.02
C LYS A 162 1.87 4.34 -10.73
N VAL A 163 1.77 4.53 -12.05
CA VAL A 163 0.70 3.98 -12.89
C VAL A 163 0.74 2.45 -12.90
N GLU A 164 1.92 1.85 -13.09
CA GLU A 164 2.10 0.38 -13.02
C GLU A 164 1.66 -0.17 -11.66
N MET A 165 2.06 0.51 -10.58
CA MET A 165 1.63 0.15 -9.23
C MET A 165 0.10 0.23 -9.07
N ILE A 166 -0.59 1.24 -9.62
CA ILE A 166 -2.06 1.25 -9.57
C ILE A 166 -2.64 0.06 -10.32
N VAL A 167 -2.15 -0.27 -11.51
CA VAL A 167 -2.65 -1.40 -12.30
C VAL A 167 -2.54 -2.70 -11.50
N GLU A 168 -1.39 -2.93 -10.88
CA GLU A 168 -1.14 -4.13 -10.08
C GLU A 168 -2.04 -4.21 -8.83
N PHE A 169 -2.21 -3.10 -8.11
CA PHE A 169 -2.94 -3.08 -6.83
C PHE A 169 -4.45 -2.92 -6.98
N SER A 170 -4.93 -2.41 -8.12
CA SER A 170 -6.35 -2.11 -8.38
C SER A 170 -7.28 -3.31 -8.18
N LYS A 171 -6.84 -4.50 -8.60
CA LYS A 171 -7.66 -5.72 -8.59
C LYS A 171 -8.04 -6.19 -7.18
N GLN A 172 -7.19 -5.91 -6.20
CA GLN A 172 -7.36 -6.40 -4.83
C GLN A 172 -8.01 -5.36 -3.91
N ALA A 173 -8.07 -4.09 -4.33
CA ALA A 173 -8.49 -2.98 -3.49
C ALA A 173 -10.02 -2.81 -3.49
N PRO A 174 -10.72 -2.99 -2.36
CA PRO A 174 -12.18 -2.93 -2.32
C PRO A 174 -12.75 -1.57 -2.69
N SER A 175 -12.03 -0.48 -2.39
CA SER A 175 -12.45 0.88 -2.76
C SER A 175 -12.08 1.26 -4.20
N PHE A 176 -11.44 0.37 -4.97
CA PHE A 176 -11.01 0.68 -6.33
C PHE A 176 -12.14 1.18 -7.24
N PRO A 177 -13.37 0.62 -7.22
CA PRO A 177 -14.45 1.14 -8.06
C PRO A 177 -14.71 2.63 -7.82
N ARG A 178 -14.67 3.08 -6.57
CA ARG A 178 -14.82 4.49 -6.20
C ARG A 178 -13.65 5.34 -6.70
N LEU A 179 -12.43 4.84 -6.59
CA LEU A 179 -11.24 5.52 -7.10
C LEU A 179 -11.29 5.63 -8.63
N ALA A 180 -11.64 4.56 -9.32
CA ALA A 180 -11.76 4.50 -10.78
C ALA A 180 -12.71 5.59 -11.31
N ARG A 181 -13.82 5.88 -10.61
CA ARG A 181 -14.73 6.99 -10.97
C ARG A 181 -14.01 8.35 -10.95
N LYS A 182 -13.15 8.60 -9.95
CA LYS A 182 -12.33 9.83 -9.87
C LYS A 182 -11.25 9.87 -10.95
N MET A 183 -10.66 8.72 -11.28
CA MET A 183 -9.65 8.60 -12.34
C MET A 183 -10.24 8.96 -13.71
N VAL A 184 -11.43 8.44 -14.03
CA VAL A 184 -12.17 8.78 -15.26
C VAL A 184 -12.52 10.27 -15.33
N ALA A 185 -12.88 10.89 -14.21
CA ALA A 185 -13.14 12.33 -14.19
C ALA A 185 -11.86 13.16 -14.43
N TYR A 186 -10.72 12.72 -13.89
CA TYR A 186 -9.44 13.40 -14.05
C TYR A 186 -8.84 13.24 -15.45
N SER A 187 -8.97 12.06 -16.08
CA SER A 187 -8.36 11.78 -17.40
C SER A 187 -8.76 12.79 -18.48
N LYS A 188 -9.96 13.36 -18.38
CA LYS A 188 -10.46 14.41 -19.29
C LYS A 188 -9.60 15.67 -19.31
N LYS A 189 -8.97 16.01 -18.19
CA LYS A 189 -8.12 17.20 -18.01
C LYS A 189 -6.64 16.85 -17.76
N ALA A 190 -6.28 15.58 -17.87
CA ALA A 190 -4.90 15.14 -17.68
C ALA A 190 -3.99 15.72 -18.77
N LYS A 191 -2.74 16.04 -18.42
CA LYS A 191 -1.75 16.46 -19.40
C LYS A 191 -1.31 15.29 -20.28
N ASN A 192 -1.16 14.11 -19.68
CA ASN A 192 -0.71 12.89 -20.35
C ASN A 192 -1.87 11.96 -20.74
N LYS A 193 -2.79 12.41 -21.59
CA LYS A 193 -4.04 11.70 -21.92
C LYS A 193 -3.84 10.22 -22.30
N GLU A 194 -2.81 9.91 -23.08
CA GLU A 194 -2.49 8.54 -23.51
C GLU A 194 -2.22 7.62 -22.32
N VAL A 195 -1.39 8.06 -21.37
CA VAL A 195 -1.06 7.31 -20.14
C VAL A 195 -2.32 7.02 -19.33
N PHE A 196 -3.22 8.00 -19.18
CA PHE A 196 -4.45 7.80 -18.41
C PHE A 196 -5.46 6.90 -19.16
N ASN A 197 -5.54 6.99 -20.48
CA ASN A 197 -6.42 6.13 -21.27
C ASN A 197 -5.97 4.66 -21.22
N ASP A 198 -4.66 4.41 -21.30
CA ASP A 198 -4.07 3.09 -21.09
C ASP A 198 -4.35 2.56 -19.68
N LEU A 199 -4.04 3.36 -18.65
CA LEU A 199 -4.29 3.02 -17.24
C LEU A 199 -5.75 2.62 -16.99
N LEU A 200 -6.70 3.43 -17.46
CA LEU A 200 -8.13 3.15 -17.30
C LEU A 200 -8.53 1.85 -18.01
N THR A 201 -7.97 1.59 -19.19
CA THR A 201 -8.22 0.36 -19.93
C THR A 201 -7.69 -0.85 -19.15
N ARG A 202 -6.44 -0.80 -18.69
CA ARG A 202 -5.77 -1.92 -17.99
C ARG A 202 -6.38 -2.24 -16.64
N CYS A 203 -6.93 -1.24 -15.95
CA CYS A 203 -7.65 -1.46 -14.70
C CYS A 203 -9.11 -1.90 -14.89
N ASN A 204 -9.58 -2.12 -16.13
CA ASN A 204 -11.00 -2.27 -16.45
C ASN A 204 -11.87 -1.18 -15.80
N ALA A 205 -11.30 0.02 -15.64
CA ALA A 205 -12.04 1.15 -15.15
C ALA A 205 -13.17 1.41 -16.15
N PRO A 206 -14.38 1.72 -15.67
CA PRO A 206 -15.52 1.87 -16.56
C PRO A 206 -15.23 2.98 -17.59
N LYS A 207 -14.89 2.57 -18.83
CA LYS A 207 -14.91 3.42 -20.01
C LYS A 207 -16.35 3.91 -20.11
N SER A 208 -16.56 5.15 -19.67
CA SER A 208 -17.87 5.79 -19.63
C SER A 208 -18.99 4.84 -19.16
N LYS A 209 -19.23 4.68 -17.85
CA LYS A 209 -20.49 4.08 -17.36
C LYS A 209 -21.35 5.10 -16.65
N CYS A 210 -22.65 4.88 -16.67
CA CYS A 210 -23.60 5.65 -15.89
C CYS A 210 -23.34 5.41 -14.40
N PHE A 211 -22.46 6.21 -13.78
CA PHE A 211 -22.06 6.08 -12.36
C PHE A 211 -23.21 5.93 -11.36
N ILE A 212 -24.30 6.70 -11.53
CA ILE A 212 -25.50 6.59 -10.68
C ILE A 212 -26.16 5.21 -10.87
N ALA A 213 -26.29 4.74 -12.10
CA ALA A 213 -26.85 3.42 -12.40
C ALA A 213 -25.99 2.30 -11.84
N THR A 214 -24.66 2.33 -12.04
CA THR A 214 -23.75 1.32 -11.49
C THR A 214 -23.81 1.27 -9.98
N SER A 215 -23.83 2.42 -9.28
CA SER A 215 -23.98 2.45 -7.82
C SER A 215 -25.34 1.91 -7.35
N THR A 216 -26.40 2.17 -8.10
CA THR A 216 -27.77 1.77 -7.76
C THR A 216 -28.02 0.27 -7.95
N TYR A 217 -27.55 -0.30 -9.07
CA TYR A 217 -27.70 -1.72 -9.38
C TYR A 217 -26.62 -2.60 -8.77
N GLY A 218 -25.48 -2.02 -8.36
CA GLY A 218 -24.38 -2.74 -7.73
C GLY A 218 -23.47 -3.51 -8.68
N ASP A 219 -23.91 -3.74 -9.92
CA ASP A 219 -23.15 -4.43 -10.96
C ASP A 219 -23.03 -3.55 -12.22
N PRO A 220 -21.80 -3.27 -12.70
CA PRO A 220 -21.58 -2.56 -13.97
C PRO A 220 -22.01 -3.33 -15.23
N LEU A 221 -22.34 -4.62 -15.14
CA LEU A 221 -22.87 -5.46 -16.22
C LEU A 221 -24.38 -5.69 -16.11
N HIS A 222 -25.05 -5.08 -15.13
CA HIS A 222 -26.49 -5.20 -14.98
C HIS A 222 -27.22 -4.75 -16.26
N PRO A 223 -28.27 -5.45 -16.74
CA PRO A 223 -28.94 -5.15 -18.01
C PRO A 223 -29.40 -3.69 -18.13
N GLN A 224 -29.94 -3.12 -17.05
CA GLN A 224 -30.35 -1.72 -16.95
C GLN A 224 -29.17 -0.74 -17.14
N VAL A 225 -27.99 -1.07 -16.60
CA VAL A 225 -26.77 -0.25 -16.77
C VAL A 225 -26.31 -0.29 -18.21
N LEU A 226 -26.32 -1.47 -18.83
CA LEU A 226 -25.96 -1.65 -20.24
C LEU A 226 -26.90 -0.88 -21.16
N LEU A 227 -28.21 -0.95 -20.92
CA LEU A 227 -29.23 -0.21 -21.66
C LEU A 227 -29.02 1.31 -21.58
N LEU A 228 -28.83 1.85 -20.38
CA LEU A 228 -28.59 3.29 -20.19
C LEU A 228 -27.25 3.75 -20.80
N THR A 229 -26.25 2.86 -20.79
CA THR A 229 -24.95 3.10 -21.44
C THR A 229 -25.13 3.16 -22.95
N ARG A 230 -25.86 2.20 -23.53
CA ARG A 230 -26.19 2.18 -24.96
C ARG A 230 -26.95 3.43 -25.40
N PHE A 231 -27.95 3.86 -24.63
CA PHE A 231 -28.69 5.10 -24.91
C PHE A 231 -27.78 6.33 -24.92
N ARG A 232 -26.84 6.41 -23.97
CA ARG A 232 -25.87 7.48 -23.94
C ARG A 232 -25.03 7.51 -25.22
N ASP A 233 -24.47 6.37 -25.61
CA ASP A 233 -23.51 6.29 -26.71
C ASP A 233 -24.21 6.44 -28.07
N GLU A 234 -25.33 5.73 -28.29
CA GLU A 234 -26.02 5.73 -29.58
C GLU A 234 -26.94 6.94 -29.81
N THR A 235 -27.34 7.65 -28.75
CA THR A 235 -28.32 8.74 -28.86
C THR A 235 -27.81 10.06 -28.30
N LEU A 236 -27.29 10.10 -27.07
CA LEU A 236 -26.87 11.36 -26.46
C LEU A 236 -25.53 11.87 -27.02
N GLU A 237 -24.57 11.00 -27.30
CA GLU A 237 -23.25 11.41 -27.81
C GLU A 237 -23.32 12.01 -29.22
N ASN A 238 -24.29 11.56 -30.01
CA ASN A 238 -24.49 12.02 -31.39
C ASN A 238 -25.04 13.45 -31.49
N ASN A 239 -25.59 14.02 -30.41
CA ASN A 239 -26.21 15.35 -30.40
C ASN A 239 -25.47 16.34 -29.48
N VAL A 240 -25.38 17.62 -29.88
CA VAL A 240 -24.69 18.67 -29.10
C VAL A 240 -25.25 18.79 -27.68
N ALA A 241 -26.58 18.84 -27.54
CA ALA A 241 -27.25 18.90 -26.24
C ALA A 241 -26.97 17.65 -25.39
N GLY A 242 -26.92 16.47 -26.02
CA GLY A 242 -26.59 15.22 -25.34
C GLY A 242 -25.13 15.17 -24.88
N ARG A 243 -24.18 15.69 -25.66
CA ARG A 243 -22.77 15.85 -25.23
C ARG A 243 -22.62 16.78 -24.03
N ILE A 244 -23.36 17.90 -23.99
CA ILE A 244 -23.40 18.79 -22.82
C ILE A 244 -23.98 18.07 -21.61
N PHE A 245 -25.09 17.35 -21.77
CA PHE A 245 -25.68 16.54 -20.70
C PHE A 245 -24.70 15.50 -20.17
N ILE A 246 -24.02 14.76 -21.06
CA ILE A 246 -22.99 13.77 -20.72
C ILE A 246 -21.87 14.43 -19.91
N TRP A 247 -21.41 15.62 -20.32
CA TRP A 247 -20.35 16.33 -19.62
C TRP A 247 -20.76 16.72 -18.20
N ILE A 248 -21.95 17.33 -18.03
CA ILE A 248 -22.50 17.69 -16.72
C ILE A 248 -22.69 16.45 -15.86
N TYR A 249 -23.29 15.40 -16.45
CA TYR A 249 -23.50 14.12 -15.80
C TYR A 249 -22.18 13.58 -15.25
N TYR A 250 -21.11 13.51 -16.06
CA TYR A 250 -19.82 13.01 -15.59
C TYR A 250 -19.13 13.89 -14.55
N LYS A 251 -19.44 15.18 -14.50
CA LYS A 251 -18.91 16.10 -13.50
C LYS A 251 -19.56 15.90 -12.13
N VAL A 252 -20.87 15.65 -12.11
CA VAL A 252 -21.67 15.62 -10.86
C VAL A 252 -21.93 14.19 -10.36
N SER A 253 -22.17 13.25 -11.27
CA SER A 253 -22.58 11.88 -10.94
C SER A 253 -21.59 11.09 -10.07
N PRO A 254 -20.25 11.29 -10.08
CA PRO A 254 -19.36 10.58 -9.16
C PRO A 254 -19.65 10.88 -7.69
N LEU A 255 -19.99 12.13 -7.36
CA LEU A 255 -20.30 12.54 -5.99
C LEU A 255 -21.65 11.97 -5.54
N ILE A 256 -22.64 11.98 -6.43
CA ILE A 256 -23.96 11.39 -6.17
C ILE A 256 -23.85 9.88 -5.96
N ALA A 257 -23.08 9.19 -6.81
CA ALA A 257 -22.84 7.76 -6.67
C ALA A 257 -22.12 7.42 -5.35
N ASP A 258 -21.13 8.22 -4.93
CA ASP A 258 -20.49 8.08 -3.61
C ASP A 258 -21.49 8.25 -2.46
N PHE A 259 -22.45 9.15 -2.60
CA PHE A 259 -23.48 9.38 -1.60
C PHE A 259 -24.49 8.22 -1.55
N LEU A 260 -24.88 7.66 -2.70
CA LEU A 260 -25.72 6.48 -2.79
C LEU A 260 -25.04 5.24 -2.20
N ASP A 261 -23.74 5.05 -2.45
CA ASP A 261 -22.96 3.93 -1.89
C ASP A 261 -22.95 3.91 -0.36
N LYS A 262 -23.07 5.08 0.29
CA LYS A 262 -23.13 5.20 1.75
C LYS A 262 -24.54 5.02 2.34
N ASN A 263 -25.59 5.09 1.52
CA ASN A 263 -26.98 5.16 1.98
C ASN A 263 -27.84 4.10 1.26
N PRO A 264 -27.96 2.88 1.80
CA PRO A 264 -28.70 1.79 1.17
C PRO A 264 -30.18 2.11 0.85
N HIS A 265 -30.87 2.85 1.73
CA HIS A 265 -32.27 3.25 1.52
C HIS A 265 -32.47 4.15 0.28
N LEU A 266 -31.49 5.01 -0.02
CA LEU A 266 -31.53 5.86 -1.20
C LEU A 266 -31.27 5.07 -2.48
N LYS A 267 -30.54 3.95 -2.42
CA LYS A 267 -30.38 3.05 -3.57
C LYS A 267 -31.71 2.47 -4.02
N THR A 268 -32.59 2.09 -3.10
CA THR A 268 -33.93 1.57 -3.45
C THR A 268 -34.76 2.61 -4.17
N THR A 269 -34.73 3.86 -3.69
CA THR A 269 -35.45 4.98 -4.35
C THR A 269 -34.86 5.28 -5.73
N SER A 270 -33.53 5.34 -5.81
CA SER A 270 -32.80 5.52 -7.07
C SER A 270 -33.13 4.40 -8.08
N ARG A 271 -33.26 3.16 -7.61
CA ARG A 271 -33.60 1.99 -8.44
C ARG A 271 -34.96 2.17 -9.08
N ASN A 272 -35.99 2.48 -8.30
CA ASN A 272 -37.34 2.72 -8.82
C ASN A 272 -37.38 3.85 -9.86
N LEU A 273 -36.63 4.93 -9.65
CA LEU A 273 -36.54 6.03 -10.60
C LEU A 273 -35.82 5.61 -11.89
N LEU A 274 -34.69 4.93 -11.76
CA LEU A 274 -33.91 4.45 -12.90
C LEU A 274 -34.67 3.39 -13.71
N ASP A 275 -35.41 2.50 -13.07
CA ASP A 275 -36.24 1.50 -13.77
C ASP A 275 -37.31 2.19 -14.64
N ARG A 276 -37.92 3.27 -14.15
CA ARG A 276 -38.88 4.07 -14.94
C ARG A 276 -38.21 4.76 -16.12
N ILE A 277 -37.03 5.33 -15.91
CA ILE A 277 -36.25 5.99 -16.97
C ILE A 277 -35.83 4.96 -18.02
N ALA A 278 -35.32 3.82 -17.59
CA ALA A 278 -34.86 2.76 -18.45
C ALA A 278 -35.98 2.16 -19.30
N LYS A 279 -37.18 1.96 -18.74
CA LYS A 279 -38.36 1.55 -19.54
C LYS A 279 -38.65 2.55 -20.66
N LYS A 280 -38.60 3.86 -20.36
CA LYS A 280 -38.79 4.90 -21.40
C LYS A 280 -37.68 4.87 -22.44
N VAL A 281 -36.43 4.74 -21.99
CA VAL A 281 -35.25 4.64 -22.86
C VAL A 281 -35.32 3.42 -23.77
N GLN A 282 -35.75 2.27 -23.24
CA GLN A 282 -35.94 1.05 -24.00
C GLN A 282 -36.93 1.28 -25.15
N ILE A 283 -38.10 1.84 -24.87
CA ILE A 283 -39.10 2.18 -25.88
C ILE A 283 -38.54 3.16 -26.92
N LEU A 284 -37.73 4.13 -26.51
CA LEU A 284 -37.11 5.10 -27.42
C LEU A 284 -36.05 4.46 -28.33
N LEU A 285 -35.28 3.50 -27.82
CA LEU A 285 -34.29 2.76 -28.61
C LEU A 285 -34.96 1.78 -29.58
N GLU A 286 -36.05 1.12 -29.17
CA GLU A 286 -36.83 0.20 -30.02
C GLU A 286 -37.56 0.94 -31.16
N LYS A 287 -37.86 2.23 -31.01
CA LYS A 287 -38.49 3.07 -32.04
C LYS A 287 -37.51 3.72 -33.01
N LYS A 288 -36.20 3.55 -32.80
CA LYS A 288 -35.17 4.12 -33.65
C LYS A 288 -34.94 3.15 -34.82
N PRO A 289 -35.15 3.57 -36.08
CA PRO A 289 -34.99 2.69 -37.25
C PRO A 289 -33.52 2.27 -37.44
#